data_AF-A0A947S9J6-F1
#
_entry.id   AF-A0A947S9J6-F1
#
_cell.length_a   1.000
_cell.length_b   1.000
_cell.length_c   1.000
_cell.angle_alpha   90.00
_cell.angle_beta   90.00
_cell.angle_gamma   90.00
#
_symmetry.space_group_name_H-M   'P 1'
#
loop_
_entity.id
_entity.type
_entity.pdbx_description
1 polymer ?
#
loop_
_entity_poly.entity_id
_entity_poly.type
_entity_poly.pdbx_seq_one_letter_code
_entity_poly.pdbx_strand_id
1 'polypeptide(L)'
;MMTLNQIKKIINQNLSVIQDKYRVKEIGIFGSYATGHQHKDSDVDVLVEFGGSITLFKYAELQNFLADQLHVKVDLVQKSGLKPLIKDEILSETIYI
;
A
#
# COMPACT_ATOMS: atom_id res chain seq x y z
N MET A 1 -6.49 14.32 -9.94
CA MET A 1 -6.51 12.85 -9.86
C MET A 1 -5.08 12.39 -9.81
N MET A 2 -4.71 11.64 -8.77
CA MET A 2 -3.36 11.16 -8.59
C MET A 2 -3.04 10.07 -9.62
N THR A 3 -1.81 10.02 -10.12
CA THR A 3 -1.35 8.99 -11.08
C THR A 3 -0.47 7.98 -10.36
N LEU A 4 -0.44 6.73 -10.83
CA LEU A 4 0.42 5.68 -10.28
C LEU A 4 1.88 6.13 -10.09
N ASN A 5 2.44 6.85 -11.05
CA ASN A 5 3.81 7.38 -10.96
C ASN A 5 3.99 8.38 -9.81
N GLN A 6 2.99 9.20 -9.51
CA GLN A 6 3.03 10.10 -8.36
C GLN A 6 2.96 9.31 -7.05
N ILE A 7 2.10 8.28 -6.97
CA ILE A 7 2.00 7.41 -5.78
C ILE A 7 3.35 6.74 -5.52
N LYS A 8 3.92 6.10 -6.54
CA LYS A 8 5.24 5.45 -6.46
C LYS A 8 6.31 6.42 -5.99
N LYS A 9 6.32 7.64 -6.51
CA LYS A 9 7.29 8.67 -6.11
C LYS A 9 7.15 9.04 -4.64
N ILE A 10 5.93 9.28 -4.17
CA ILE A 10 5.65 9.68 -2.77
C ILE A 10 6.00 8.54 -1.80
N ILE A 11 5.63 7.30 -2.13
CA ILE A 11 5.99 6.13 -1.30
C ILE A 11 7.51 5.94 -1.27
N ASN A 12 8.19 6.03 -2.41
CA ASN A 12 9.66 5.94 -2.46
C ASN A 12 10.35 7.02 -1.62
N GLN A 13 9.86 8.26 -1.65
CA GLN A 13 10.40 9.35 -0.84
C GLN A 13 10.25 9.11 0.67
N ASN A 14 9.24 8.33 1.07
CA ASN A 14 8.96 8.00 2.46
C ASN A 14 9.40 6.59 2.84
N LEU A 15 10.11 5.86 1.95
CA LEU A 15 10.39 4.44 2.12
C LEU A 15 11.17 4.14 3.40
N SER A 16 12.17 4.96 3.74
CA SER A 16 12.91 4.81 5.01
C SER A 16 12.02 4.94 6.23
N VAL A 17 11.09 5.91 6.25
CA VAL A 17 10.13 6.05 7.36
C VAL A 17 9.20 4.84 7.42
N ILE A 18 8.72 4.37 6.27
CA ILE A 18 7.85 3.21 6.15
C ILE A 18 8.53 1.95 6.71
N GLN A 19 9.79 1.72 6.34
CA GLN A 19 10.58 0.58 6.77
C GLN A 19 10.97 0.68 8.25
N ASP A 20 11.55 1.81 8.68
CA ASP A 20 12.14 1.93 10.01
C ASP A 20 11.08 2.11 11.11
N LYS A 21 10.09 2.97 10.88
CA LYS A 21 9.07 3.31 11.89
C LYS A 21 7.99 2.24 12.00
N TYR A 22 7.60 1.64 10.88
CA TYR A 22 6.47 0.70 10.82
C TYR A 22 6.91 -0.74 10.56
N ARG A 23 8.21 -1.02 10.42
CA ARG A 23 8.77 -2.37 10.21
C ARG A 23 8.19 -3.04 8.97
N VAL A 24 7.88 -2.26 7.95
CA VAL A 24 7.44 -2.77 6.65
C VAL A 24 8.67 -3.32 5.93
N LYS A 25 8.60 -4.58 5.52
CA LYS A 25 9.63 -5.28 4.76
C LYS A 25 9.43 -5.11 3.26
N GLU A 26 8.17 -5.11 2.82
CA GLU A 26 7.79 -5.01 1.41
C GLU A 26 6.52 -4.16 1.29
N ILE A 27 6.46 -3.29 0.29
CA ILE A 27 5.29 -2.46 -0.01
C ILE A 27 5.05 -2.46 -1.52
N GLY A 28 3.79 -2.50 -1.91
CA GLY A 28 3.37 -2.45 -3.31
C GLY A 28 1.99 -1.84 -3.47
N ILE A 29 1.68 -1.42 -4.68
CA ILE A 29 0.36 -0.91 -5.05
C ILE A 29 -0.34 -1.96 -5.89
N PHE A 30 -1.60 -2.27 -5.60
CA PHE A 30 -2.40 -3.19 -6.39
C PHE A 30 -3.75 -2.57 -6.77
N GLY A 31 -4.64 -3.35 -7.37
CA GLY A 31 -6.01 -2.93 -7.67
C GLY A 31 -6.10 -1.88 -8.79
N SER A 32 -7.04 -0.95 -8.63
CA SER A 32 -7.45 -0.05 -9.72
C SER A 32 -6.31 0.83 -10.23
N TYR A 33 -5.44 1.31 -9.34
CA TYR A 33 -4.26 2.12 -9.69
C TYR A 33 -3.15 1.33 -10.38
N ALA A 34 -3.04 0.03 -10.09
CA ALA A 34 -2.06 -0.85 -10.74
C ALA A 34 -2.53 -1.31 -12.14
N THR A 35 -3.84 -1.52 -12.30
CA THR A 35 -4.45 -2.01 -13.55
C THR A 35 -4.88 -0.90 -14.51
N GLY A 36 -4.78 0.37 -14.12
CA GLY A 36 -5.16 1.51 -14.95
C GLY A 36 -6.66 1.82 -14.98
N HIS A 37 -7.45 1.11 -14.18
CA HIS A 37 -8.91 1.27 -14.09
C HIS A 37 -9.36 2.25 -13.00
N GLN A 38 -8.45 3.02 -12.40
CA GLN A 38 -8.81 3.99 -11.36
C GLN A 38 -9.75 5.10 -11.87
N HIS A 39 -10.55 5.66 -10.97
CA HIS A 39 -11.48 6.77 -11.19
C HIS A 39 -11.20 7.90 -10.18
N LYS A 40 -11.90 9.04 -10.30
CA LYS A 40 -11.64 10.22 -9.46
C LYS A 40 -11.83 9.98 -7.95
N ASP A 41 -12.69 9.04 -7.59
CA ASP A 41 -13.04 8.68 -6.22
C ASP A 41 -12.41 7.34 -5.78
N SER A 42 -11.44 6.82 -6.53
CA SER A 42 -10.78 5.56 -6.21
C SER A 42 -9.84 5.70 -5.01
N ASP A 43 -9.90 4.72 -4.13
CA ASP A 43 -8.95 4.54 -3.04
C ASP A 43 -7.67 3.88 -3.58
N VAL A 44 -6.54 4.09 -2.89
CA VAL A 44 -5.26 3.47 -3.24
C VAL A 44 -5.09 2.19 -2.44
N ASP A 45 -5.15 1.05 -3.11
CA ASP A 45 -4.91 -0.26 -2.50
C ASP A 45 -3.41 -0.51 -2.35
N VAL A 46 -2.94 -0.62 -1.11
CA VAL A 46 -1.53 -0.79 -0.76
C VAL A 46 -1.32 -2.13 -0.07
N LEU A 47 -0.51 -2.98 -0.70
CA LEU A 47 -0.09 -4.25 -0.15
C LEU A 47 1.16 -4.05 0.71
N VAL A 48 1.16 -4.59 1.92
CA VAL A 48 2.33 -4.57 2.83
C VAL A 48 2.67 -5.94 3.39
N GLU A 49 3.96 -6.20 3.53
CA GLU A 49 4.51 -7.29 4.33
C GLU A 49 5.30 -6.68 5.50
N PHE A 50 4.97 -7.05 6.73
CA PHE A 50 5.72 -6.62 7.91
C PHE A 50 6.82 -7.62 8.26
N GLY A 51 7.98 -7.12 8.71
CA GLY A 51 9.09 -7.93 9.20
C GLY A 51 8.87 -8.56 10.58
N GLY A 52 7.65 -8.53 11.11
CA GLY A 52 7.28 -9.03 12.43
C GLY A 52 5.86 -8.62 12.80
N SER A 53 5.48 -8.85 14.07
CA SER A 53 4.17 -8.43 14.57
C SER A 53 4.07 -6.91 14.65
N ILE A 54 2.96 -6.36 14.14
CA ILE A 54 2.60 -4.96 14.26
C ILE A 54 1.35 -4.82 15.14
N THR A 55 1.28 -3.76 15.92
CA THR A 55 0.06 -3.45 16.69
C THR A 55 -1.00 -2.83 15.78
N LEU A 56 -2.27 -3.00 16.13
CA LEU A 56 -3.37 -2.36 15.39
C LEU A 56 -3.22 -0.83 15.32
N PHE A 57 -2.70 -0.20 16.38
CA PHE A 57 -2.41 1.22 16.40
C PHE A 57 -1.35 1.61 15.37
N LYS A 58 -0.26 0.85 15.24
CA LYS A 58 0.79 1.12 14.26
C LYS A 58 0.33 0.87 12.84
N TYR A 59 -0.53 -0.13 12.64
CA TYR A 59 -1.18 -0.38 11.36
C TYR A 59 -2.07 0.80 10.93
N ALA A 60 -2.96 1.26 11.81
CA ALA A 60 -3.81 2.41 11.55
C ALA A 60 -3.00 3.71 11.36
N GLU A 61 -1.91 3.89 12.12
CA GLU A 61 -0.99 5.03 11.95
C GLU A 61 -0.33 5.00 10.57
N LEU A 62 0.11 3.84 10.07
CA LEU A 62 0.67 3.70 8.73
C LEU A 62 -0.37 4.02 7.65
N GLN A 63 -1.60 3.52 7.80
CA GLN A 63 -2.68 3.79 6.85
C GLN A 63 -3.00 5.29 6.77
N ASN A 64 -3.15 5.96 7.93
CA ASN A 64 -3.37 7.41 7.98
C ASN A 64 -2.18 8.18 7.43
N PHE A 65 -0.95 7.78 7.77
CA PHE A 65 0.26 8.40 7.26
C PHE A 65 0.31 8.35 5.72
N LEU A 66 0.04 7.19 5.12
CA LEU A 66 0.01 7.06 3.66
C LEU A 66 -1.12 7.90 3.06
N ALA A 67 -2.31 7.91 3.66
CA ALA A 67 -3.43 8.73 3.20
C ALA A 67 -3.11 10.23 3.23
N ASP A 68 -2.44 10.69 4.28
CA ASP A 68 -2.00 12.08 4.43
C ASP A 68 -0.95 12.47 3.39
N GLN A 69 0.02 11.59 3.12
CA GLN A 69 1.06 11.83 2.11
C GLN A 69 0.50 11.83 0.67
N LEU A 70 -0.51 10.99 0.41
CA LEU A 70 -1.10 10.82 -0.91
C LEU A 70 -2.29 11.74 -1.16
N HIS A 71 -2.86 12.34 -0.11
CA HIS A 71 -4.12 13.12 -0.16
C HIS A 71 -5.29 12.36 -0.80
N VAL A 72 -5.27 11.03 -0.68
CA VAL A 72 -6.29 10.10 -1.17
C VAL A 72 -6.48 9.04 -0.09
N LYS A 73 -7.67 8.46 0.01
CA LYS A 73 -7.91 7.32 0.90
C LYS A 73 -6.99 6.15 0.51
N VAL A 74 -6.51 5.44 1.52
CA VAL A 74 -5.63 4.28 1.36
C VAL A 74 -6.30 3.09 2.02
N ASP A 75 -6.46 2.01 1.26
CA ASP A 75 -6.79 0.70 1.81
C ASP A 75 -5.50 -0.10 1.98
N LEU A 76 -5.11 -0.30 3.23
CA LEU A 76 -3.91 -1.04 3.57
C LEU A 76 -4.29 -2.52 3.69
N VAL A 77 -3.55 -3.40 3.03
CA VAL A 77 -3.77 -4.84 3.08
C VAL A 77 -2.48 -5.58 3.39
N GLN A 78 -2.53 -6.44 4.40
CA GLN A 78 -1.39 -7.28 4.77
C GLN A 78 -1.33 -8.52 3.87
N LYS A 79 -0.17 -8.78 3.26
CA LYS A 79 0.08 -9.93 2.37
C LYS A 79 -0.25 -11.29 3.00
N SER A 80 -0.02 -11.44 4.31
CA SER A 80 -0.37 -12.67 5.04
C SER A 80 -1.86 -12.83 5.33
N GLY A 81 -2.65 -11.76 5.21
CA GLY A 81 -4.10 -11.77 5.39
C GLY A 81 -4.88 -12.08 4.11
N LEU A 82 -4.20 -12.17 2.95
CA LEU A 82 -4.83 -12.49 1.68
C LEU A 82 -5.38 -13.92 1.67
N LYS A 83 -6.64 -14.07 1.23
CA LYS A 83 -7.23 -15.39 1.02
C LYS A 83 -6.47 -16.12 -0.09
N PRO A 84 -6.14 -17.41 0.05
CA PRO A 84 -5.37 -18.14 -0.96
C PRO A 84 -5.94 -18.04 -2.38
N LEU A 85 -7.26 -18.01 -2.52
CA LEU A 85 -7.93 -17.97 -3.83
C LEU A 85 -7.68 -16.69 -4.63
N ILE A 86 -7.43 -15.55 -3.96
CA ILE A 86 -7.21 -14.23 -4.61
C ILE A 86 -5.76 -13.77 -4.47
N LYS A 87 -4.95 -14.51 -3.70
CA LYS A 87 -3.59 -14.11 -3.35
C LYS A 87 -2.71 -14.01 -4.60
N ASP A 88 -2.71 -15.04 -5.43
CA ASP A 88 -1.83 -15.09 -6.60
C ASP A 88 -2.20 -14.02 -7.64
N GLU A 89 -3.50 -13.77 -7.82
CA GLU A 89 -4.02 -12.68 -8.66
C GLU A 89 -3.51 -11.32 -8.18
N ILE A 90 -3.76 -10.98 -6.90
CA ILE A 90 -3.30 -9.71 -6.31
C ILE A 90 -1.79 -9.58 -6.42
N LEU A 91 -1.03 -10.62 -6.08
CA LEU A 91 0.44 -10.57 -6.13
C LEU A 91 0.97 -10.38 -7.56
N SER A 92 0.28 -10.92 -8.57
CA SER A 92 0.65 -10.77 -9.98
C SER A 92 0.38 -9.36 -10.53
N GLU A 93 -0.65 -8.69 -10.01
CA GLU A 93 -1.01 -7.31 -10.35
C GLU A 93 -0.28 -6.28 -9.49
N THR A 94 0.34 -6.71 -8.38
CA THR A 94 1.01 -5.81 -7.45
C THR A 94 2.26 -5.23 -8.09
N ILE A 95 2.33 -3.90 -8.09
CA ILE A 95 3.49 -3.15 -8.50
C ILE A 95 4.29 -2.77 -7.25
N TYR A 96 5.35 -3.53 -7.01
CA TYR A 96 6.28 -3.29 -5.90
C TYR A 96 7.10 -2.01 -6.11
N ILE A 97 7.51 -1.43 -4.98
CA ILE A 97 8.23 -0.17 -4.89
C ILE A 97 9.58 -0.39 -4.22
#